data_AF-A0A1X0JZN9-F1
#
_entry.id   AF-A0A1X0JZN9-F1
#
_cell.length_a   1.000
_cell.length_b   1.000
_cell.length_c   1.000
_cell.angle_alpha   90.00
_cell.angle_beta   90.00
_cell.angle_gamma   90.00
#
_symmetry.space_group_name_H-M   'P 1'
#
loop_
_entity.id
_entity.type
_entity.pdbx_description
1 polymer ?
#
loop_
_entity_poly.entity_id
_entity_poly.type
_entity_poly.pdbx_seq_one_letter_code
_entity_poly.pdbx_strand_id
1 'polypeptide(L)'
;MNGSLSAPAKFREACLTCPMFLTTAEFLPQHHQQRQQSLQLITAAQARGQQRLAEMNHQILHNLDNIITALNDPQPGKAKHAG
;
A
#
# COMPACT_ATOMS: atom_id res chain seq x y z
N MET A 1 2.42 -25.43 32.44
CA MET A 1 3.62 -25.05 31.65
C MET A 1 3.53 -25.86 30.36
N ASN A 2 3.18 -25.33 29.20
CA ASN A 2 3.83 -24.26 28.45
C ASN A 2 2.82 -23.53 27.57
N GLY A 3 2.90 -22.19 27.57
CA GLY A 3 2.04 -21.31 26.79
C GLY A 3 2.30 -21.46 25.29
N SER A 4 1.23 -21.72 24.54
CA SER A 4 1.27 -21.54 23.09
C SER A 4 1.20 -20.05 22.82
N LEU A 5 2.21 -19.58 22.08
CA LEU A 5 2.53 -18.20 21.84
C LEU A 5 1.32 -17.43 21.30
N SER A 6 1.04 -16.30 21.96
CA SER A 6 0.26 -15.21 21.39
C SER A 6 0.88 -14.84 20.03
N ALA A 7 0.19 -15.18 18.94
CA ALA A 7 0.50 -14.60 17.65
C ALA A 7 0.21 -13.10 17.77
N PRO A 8 1.19 -12.21 17.52
CA PRO A 8 0.90 -10.78 17.54
C PRO A 8 -0.13 -10.50 16.45
N ALA A 9 -1.10 -9.68 16.82
CA ALA A 9 -2.18 -9.19 15.98
C ALA A 9 -1.66 -8.90 14.56
N LYS A 10 -2.12 -9.69 13.59
CA LYS A 10 -1.97 -9.36 12.18
C LYS A 10 -2.76 -8.07 12.01
N PHE A 11 -2.08 -6.93 12.04
CA PHE A 11 -2.64 -5.68 11.55
C PHE A 11 -3.20 -6.04 10.17
N ARG A 12 -4.52 -6.12 10.03
CA ARG A 12 -5.13 -5.90 8.72
C ARG A 12 -4.91 -4.42 8.52
N GLU A 13 -3.71 -4.09 8.05
CA GLU A 13 -3.33 -2.75 7.65
C GLU A 13 -4.54 -2.15 6.95
N ALA A 14 -4.95 -0.98 7.45
CA ALA A 14 -6.07 -0.22 6.92
C ALA A 14 -6.05 -0.40 5.41
N CYS A 15 -7.08 -1.07 4.91
CA CYS A 15 -7.11 -1.66 3.59
C CYS A 15 -6.68 -0.61 2.55
N LEU A 16 -5.43 -0.69 2.12
CA LEU A 16 -4.82 0.20 1.14
C LEU A 16 -5.50 0.07 -0.23
N THR A 17 -6.38 -0.93 -0.37
CA THR A 17 -7.22 -1.18 -1.53
C THR A 17 -8.70 -0.81 -1.30
N CYS A 18 -9.03 -0.22 -0.15
CA CYS A 18 -10.41 0.11 0.15
C CYS A 18 -10.75 1.50 -0.40
N PRO A 19 -11.84 1.61 -1.19
CA PRO A 19 -12.20 2.84 -1.91
C PRO A 19 -12.56 4.01 -0.98
N MET A 20 -12.73 3.76 0.32
CA MET A 20 -13.04 4.77 1.34
C MET A 20 -11.81 5.26 2.10
N PHE A 21 -10.59 4.99 1.64
CA PHE A 21 -9.38 5.48 2.29
C PHE A 21 -9.28 7.01 2.14
N LEU A 22 -9.56 7.72 3.24
CA LEU A 22 -9.43 9.18 3.33
C LEU A 22 -8.02 9.53 3.80
N THR A 23 -7.32 10.37 3.04
CA THR A 23 -5.99 10.86 3.39
C THR A 23 -5.81 12.31 2.94
N THR A 24 -4.90 13.03 3.60
CA THR A 24 -4.57 14.43 3.32
C THR A 24 -3.08 14.56 2.99
N ALA A 25 -2.68 15.71 2.44
CA ALA A 25 -1.29 15.98 2.06
C ALA A 25 -0.31 15.86 3.24
N GLU A 26 -0.79 16.02 4.47
CA GLU A 26 0.00 15.82 5.71
C GLU A 26 0.58 14.41 5.84
N PHE A 27 -0.03 13.42 5.19
CA PHE A 27 0.43 12.03 5.20
C PHE A 27 1.30 11.65 3.99
N LEU A 28 1.65 12.60 3.13
CA LEU A 28 2.54 12.37 1.98
C LEU A 28 3.85 11.65 2.35
N PRO A 29 4.58 12.03 3.43
CA PRO A 29 5.80 11.33 3.82
C PRO A 29 5.58 9.85 4.10
N GLN A 30 4.47 9.51 4.76
CA GLN A 30 4.10 8.13 5.08
C GLN A 30 3.75 7.35 3.80
N HIS A 31 3.05 7.96 2.84
CA HIS A 31 2.77 7.33 1.54
C HIS A 31 4.05 7.06 0.75
N HIS A 32 5.00 8.00 0.75
CA HIS A 32 6.31 7.78 0.14
C HIS A 32 7.08 6.63 0.80
N GLN A 33 7.04 6.52 2.12
CA GLN A 33 7.64 5.40 2.85
C GLN A 33 6.97 4.07 2.50
N GLN A 34 5.64 4.01 2.50
CA GLN A 34 4.88 2.82 2.10
C GLN A 34 5.19 2.42 0.66
N ARG A 35 5.30 3.38 -0.26
CA ARG A 35 5.69 3.14 -1.65
C ARG A 35 7.06 2.48 -1.74
N GLN A 36 8.04 2.98 -0.99
CA GLN A 36 9.37 2.41 -0.94
C GLN A 36 9.37 0.99 -0.37
N GLN A 37 8.57 0.74 0.68
CA GLN A 37 8.40 -0.59 1.25
C GLN A 37 7.76 -1.56 0.25
N SER A 38 6.72 -1.14 -0.47
CA SER A 38 6.09 -1.95 -1.52
C SER A 38 7.08 -2.32 -2.64
N LEU A 39 7.94 -1.39 -3.05
CA LEU A 39 9.02 -1.68 -4.02
C LEU A 39 9.97 -2.77 -3.50
N GLN A 40 10.41 -2.66 -2.24
CA GLN A 40 11.28 -3.67 -1.63
C GLN A 40 10.59 -5.04 -1.55
N LEU A 41 9.31 -5.08 -1.22
CA LEU A 41 8.51 -6.32 -1.18
C LEU A 41 8.37 -6.95 -2.57
N ILE A 42 8.11 -6.15 -3.61
CA ILE A 42 8.07 -6.62 -5.00
C ILE A 42 9.40 -7.26 -5.38
N THR A 43 10.52 -6.56 -5.16
CA THR A 43 11.85 -7.06 -5.49
C THR A 43 12.14 -8.37 -4.75
N ALA A 44 11.85 -8.44 -3.45
CA ALA A 44 12.05 -9.64 -2.65
C ALA A 44 11.15 -10.81 -3.10
N ALA A 45 9.88 -10.54 -3.43
CA ALA A 45 8.94 -11.55 -3.91
C ALA A 45 9.36 -12.09 -5.28
N GLN A 46 9.79 -11.23 -6.20
CA GLN A 46 10.31 -11.61 -7.52
C GLN A 46 11.56 -12.49 -7.40
N ALA A 47 12.52 -12.08 -6.56
CA ALA A 47 13.74 -12.87 -6.31
C ALA A 47 13.45 -14.27 -5.72
N ARG A 48 12.33 -14.41 -5.00
CA ARG A 48 11.87 -15.67 -4.41
C ARG A 48 10.91 -16.46 -5.32
N GLY A 49 10.62 -15.99 -6.53
CA GLY A 49 9.66 -16.62 -7.44
C GLY A 49 8.20 -16.53 -6.99
N GLN A 50 7.86 -15.66 -6.04
CA GLN A 50 6.52 -15.51 -5.46
C GLN A 50 5.65 -14.58 -6.33
N GLN A 51 5.29 -15.04 -7.54
CA GLN A 51 4.63 -14.21 -8.55
C GLN A 51 3.33 -13.56 -8.06
N ARG A 52 2.46 -14.32 -7.38
CA ARG A 52 1.20 -13.80 -6.87
C ARG A 52 1.41 -12.68 -5.84
N LEU A 53 2.43 -12.82 -4.98
CA LEU A 53 2.75 -11.80 -3.99
C LEU A 53 3.31 -10.54 -4.66
N ALA A 54 4.20 -10.70 -5.64
CA ALA A 54 4.73 -9.57 -6.41
C ALA A 54 3.60 -8.81 -7.13
N GLU A 55 2.68 -9.52 -7.78
CA GLU A 55 1.52 -8.93 -8.46
C GLU A 55 0.62 -8.13 -7.49
N MET A 56 0.28 -8.70 -6.33
CA MET A 56 -0.52 -7.98 -5.33
C MET A 56 0.17 -6.70 -4.85
N ASN A 57 1.49 -6.76 -4.64
CA ASN A 57 2.23 -5.56 -4.23
C ASN A 57 2.36 -4.52 -5.35
N HIS A 58 2.34 -4.93 -6.63
CA HIS A 58 2.25 -3.99 -7.75
C HIS A 58 0.93 -3.22 -7.75
N GLN A 59 -0.19 -3.87 -7.40
CA GLN A 59 -1.47 -3.17 -7.28
C GLN A 59 -1.45 -2.13 -6.15
N ILE A 60 -0.84 -2.48 -5.01
CA ILE A 60 -0.62 -1.54 -3.89
C ILE A 60 0.26 -0.36 -4.32
N LEU A 61 1.37 -0.64 -5.03
CA LEU A 61 2.29 0.38 -5.53
C LEU A 61 1.58 1.36 -6.47
N HIS A 62 0.78 0.85 -7.40
CA HIS A 62 0.00 1.68 -8.31
C HIS A 62 -0.98 2.60 -7.57
N ASN A 63 -1.65 2.08 -6.53
CA ASN A 63 -2.56 2.90 -5.74
C ASN A 63 -1.81 4.01 -4.97
N LEU A 64 -0.66 3.69 -4.39
CA LEU A 64 0.19 4.66 -3.69
C LEU A 64 0.68 5.76 -4.64
N ASP A 65 1.09 5.42 -5.87
CA ASP A 65 1.47 6.39 -6.90
C ASP A 65 0.31 7.35 -7.23
N ASN A 66 -0.91 6.83 -7.35
CA ASN A 66 -2.10 7.66 -7.61
C ASN A 66 -2.41 8.60 -6.43
N ILE A 67 -2.36 8.09 -5.19
CA ILE A 67 -2.57 8.89 -3.98
C ILE A 67 -1.52 10.01 -3.88
N ILE A 68 -0.24 9.67 -4.01
CA ILE A 68 0.87 10.63 -3.94
C ILE A 68 0.71 11.70 -5.02
N THR A 69 0.33 11.32 -6.25
CA THR A 69 0.09 12.27 -7.34
C THR A 69 -1.06 13.21 -7.01
N ALA A 70 -2.21 12.67 -6.56
CA ALA A 70 -3.39 13.45 -6.23
C ALA A 70 -3.16 14.42 -5.06
N LEU A 71 -2.28 14.05 -4.11
CA LEU A 71 -1.94 14.90 -2.96
C LEU A 71 -0.86 15.95 -3.29
N ASN A 72 0.05 15.68 -4.23
CA ASN A 72 1.09 16.63 -4.66
C ASN A 72 0.55 17.68 -5.64
N ASP A 73 -0.42 17.33 -6.48
CA ASP A 73 -1.07 18.23 -7.42
C ASP A 73 -2.56 18.28 -7.10
N PRO A 74 -3.01 19.17 -6.18
CA PRO A 74 -4.38 19.22 -5.70
C PRO A 74 -5.39 19.74 -6.74
N GLN A 75 -5.08 19.66 -8.03
CA GLN A 75 -6.01 20.04 -9.10
C GLN A 75 -7.28 19.18 -8.98
N PRO A 76 -8.44 19.80 -8.66
CA PRO A 76 -9.67 19.05 -8.45
C PRO A 76 -10.17 18.54 -9.80
N GLY A 77 -9.97 17.26 -10.13
CA GLY A 77 -10.59 16.69 -11.33
C GLY A 77 -10.10 15.36 -11.90
N LYS A 78 -9.10 14.67 -11.33
CA LYS A 78 -8.61 13.40 -11.91
C LYS A 78 -8.52 12.21 -10.94
N ALA A 79 -9.40 12.11 -9.94
CA ALA A 79 -9.67 10.82 -9.31
C ALA A 79 -10.79 10.10 -10.08
N LYS A 80 -10.45 9.45 -11.19
CA LYS A 80 -11.38 8.59 -11.93
C LYS A 80 -11.37 7.22 -11.23
N HIS A 81 -12.23 7.01 -10.24
CA HIS A 81 -12.62 5.65 -9.85
C HIS A 81 -13.81 5.25 -10.73
N ALA A 82 -13.56 4.39 -11.70
CA ALA A 82 -14.58 3.67 -12.47
C ALA A 82 -13.91 2.37 -12.95
N GLY A 83 -14.41 1.17 -12.69
CA GLY A 83 -15.57 0.65 -11.97
C GLY A 83 -15.42 -0.87 -11.94
#